data_AF-A0AAJ2JUN1-F1
#
_entry.id   AF-A0AAJ2JUN1-F1
#
_cell.length_a   1.000
_cell.length_b   1.000
_cell.length_c   1.000
_cell.angle_alpha   90.00
_cell.angle_beta   90.00
_cell.angle_gamma   90.00
#
_symmetry.space_group_name_H-M   'P 1'
#
loop_
_entity.id
_entity.type
_entity.pdbx_description
1 polymer ?
#
loop_
_entity_poly.entity_id
_entity_poly.type
_entity_poly.pdbx_seq_one_letter_code
_entity_poly.pdbx_strand_id
1 'polypeptide(L)'
;MFEKFFRWSFAIGKSIIEAKCGEEKGKDLLRKLIFDIRGEDTPGRFLERLSKRLAEYRTNTNIQANVEILPEIMEKEEWHADKFFYLKASILAGLLNALAVGGEKGE
;
A
#
# COMPACT_ATOMS: atom_id res chain seq x y z
N MET A 1 -1.02 15.45 9.92
CA MET A 1 -2.14 15.00 9.05
C MET A 1 -1.75 13.77 8.24
N PHE A 2 -0.67 13.80 7.43
CA PHE A 2 -0.32 12.68 6.56
C PHE A 2 0.33 11.47 7.23
N GLU A 3 0.82 11.64 8.47
CA GLU A 3 1.37 10.56 9.28
C GLU A 3 0.40 9.37 9.44
N LYS A 4 -0.91 9.62 9.52
CA LYS A 4 -1.91 8.55 9.58
C LYS A 4 -1.86 7.64 8.35
N PHE A 5 -1.64 8.22 7.16
CA PHE A 5 -1.54 7.47 5.91
C PHE A 5 -0.24 6.68 5.82
N PHE A 6 0.85 7.25 6.36
CA PHE A 6 2.10 6.51 6.51
C PHE A 6 1.94 5.31 7.45
N ARG A 7 1.36 5.50 8.64
CA ARG A 7 1.15 4.41 9.61
C ARG A 7 0.22 3.34 9.04
N TRP A 8 -0.85 3.75 8.37
CA TRP A 8 -1.76 2.85 7.67
C TRP A 8 -1.02 2.06 6.59
N SER A 9 -0.27 2.72 5.69
CA SER A 9 0.37 2.04 4.58
C SER A 9 1.50 1.11 5.05
N PHE A 10 2.19 1.45 6.13
CA PHE A 10 3.13 0.56 6.79
C PHE A 10 2.45 -0.71 7.31
N ALA A 11 1.33 -0.57 8.03
CA ALA A 11 0.56 -1.71 8.52
C ALA A 11 0.03 -2.59 7.38
N ILE A 12 -0.47 -1.99 6.30
CA ILE A 12 -0.89 -2.70 5.08
C ILE A 12 0.27 -3.47 4.47
N GLY A 13 1.46 -2.86 4.36
CA GLY A 13 2.64 -3.53 3.86
C GLY A 13 3.00 -4.77 4.69
N LYS A 14 2.94 -4.65 6.03
CA LYS A 14 3.19 -5.78 6.94
C LYS A 14 2.14 -6.88 6.77
N SER A 15 0.85 -6.53 6.69
CA SER A 15 -0.23 -7.49 6.42
C SER A 15 -0.08 -8.23 5.09
N ILE A 16 0.47 -7.58 4.06
CA ILE A 16 0.75 -8.22 2.76
C ILE A 16 1.93 -9.20 2.86
N ILE A 17 3.00 -8.80 3.55
CA ILE A 17 4.19 -9.65 3.76
C ILE A 17 3.82 -10.89 4.60
N GLU A 18 3.03 -10.70 5.65
CA GLU A 18 2.65 -11.75 6.60
C GLU A 18 1.42 -12.56 6.15
N ALA A 19 0.97 -12.35 4.90
CA ALA A 19 -0.17 -13.05 4.33
C ALA A 19 0.08 -14.56 4.15
N LYS A 20 -1.00 -15.30 3.96
CA LYS A 20 -1.00 -16.78 3.81
C LYS A 20 -0.10 -17.29 2.68
N CYS A 21 0.16 -16.47 1.67
CA CYS A 21 0.98 -16.85 0.53
C CYS A 21 2.48 -17.04 0.82
N GLY A 22 2.93 -16.74 2.05
CA GLY A 22 4.32 -16.82 2.47
C GLY A 22 5.07 -15.50 2.25
N GLU A 23 6.11 -15.30 3.07
CA GLU A 23 6.81 -14.02 3.20
C GLU A 23 7.41 -13.50 1.89
N GLU A 24 8.15 -14.34 1.16
CA GLU A 24 8.79 -13.95 -0.10
C GLU A 24 7.77 -13.54 -1.16
N LYS A 25 6.68 -14.31 -1.28
CA LYS A 25 5.59 -13.96 -2.19
C LYS A 25 4.86 -12.70 -1.74
N GLY A 26 4.70 -12.48 -0.44
CA GLY A 26 4.18 -11.25 0.14
C GLY A 26 5.05 -10.03 -0.19
N LYS A 27 6.38 -10.14 -0.06
CA LYS A 27 7.34 -9.10 -0.47
C LYS A 27 7.21 -8.79 -1.96
N ASP A 28 7.07 -9.79 -2.81
CA ASP A 28 6.86 -9.60 -4.25
C ASP A 28 5.53 -8.91 -4.59
N LEU A 29 4.45 -9.26 -3.90
CA LEU A 29 3.16 -8.58 -4.03
C LEU A 29 3.26 -7.12 -3.59
N LEU A 30 3.95 -6.84 -2.49
CA LEU A 30 4.15 -5.49 -1.99
C LEU A 30 5.02 -4.65 -2.96
N ARG A 31 6.09 -5.22 -3.53
CA ARG A 31 6.88 -4.57 -4.59
C ARG A 31 6.00 -4.22 -5.79
N LYS A 32 5.18 -5.17 -6.27
CA LYS A 32 4.25 -4.95 -7.40
C LYS A 32 3.27 -3.81 -7.11
N LEU A 33 2.67 -3.79 -5.91
CA LEU A 33 1.80 -2.70 -5.48
C LEU A 33 2.51 -1.34 -5.54
N ILE A 34 3.72 -1.25 -4.98
CA ILE A 34 4.53 -0.01 -5.00
C ILE A 34 4.80 0.44 -6.44
N PHE A 35 5.23 -0.47 -7.31
CA PHE A 35 5.49 -0.16 -8.72
C PHE A 35 4.23 0.34 -9.44
N ASP A 36 3.09 -0.30 -9.21
CA ASP A 36 1.84 0.05 -9.87
C ASP A 36 1.33 1.44 -9.51
N ILE A 37 1.53 1.90 -8.28
CA ILE A 37 1.03 3.19 -7.81
C ILE A 37 2.08 4.31 -7.89
N ARG A 38 3.39 3.99 -7.88
CA ARG A 38 4.47 4.99 -7.99
C ARG A 38 4.38 5.79 -9.28
N GLY A 39 4.04 5.13 -10.39
CA GLY A 39 3.96 5.75 -11.70
C GLY A 39 2.73 6.63 -11.92
N GLU A 40 1.81 6.71 -10.95
CA GLU A 40 0.56 7.45 -11.14
C GLU A 40 0.65 8.90 -10.67
N ASP A 41 0.51 9.84 -11.60
CA ASP A 41 0.61 11.28 -11.32
C ASP A 41 -0.75 11.96 -11.14
N THR A 42 -1.85 11.21 -11.23
CA THR A 42 -3.20 11.72 -10.95
C THR A 42 -3.82 11.01 -9.75
N PRO A 43 -4.52 11.74 -8.85
CA PRO A 43 -5.20 11.15 -7.70
C PRO A 43 -6.17 10.04 -8.10
N GLY A 44 -6.95 10.26 -9.17
CA GLY A 44 -7.92 9.28 -9.66
C GLY A 44 -7.28 7.93 -9.99
N ARG A 45 -6.22 7.92 -10.83
CA ARG A 45 -5.55 6.68 -11.22
C ARG A 45 -4.79 6.04 -10.07
N PHE A 46 -4.16 6.85 -9.21
CA PHE A 46 -3.48 6.37 -8.02
C PHE A 46 -4.44 5.60 -7.09
N LEU A 47 -5.58 6.20 -6.76
CA LEU A 47 -6.58 5.61 -5.88
C LEU A 47 -7.26 4.37 -6.50
N GLU A 48 -7.53 4.42 -7.81
CA GLU A 48 -8.06 3.27 -8.54
C GLU A 48 -7.09 2.08 -8.49
N ARG A 49 -5.81 2.28 -8.81
CA ARG A 49 -4.82 1.20 -8.77
C ARG A 49 -4.60 0.67 -7.38
N LEU A 50 -4.49 1.55 -6.38
CA LEU A 50 -4.33 1.17 -4.98
C LEU A 50 -5.50 0.31 -4.51
N SER A 51 -6.74 0.78 -4.68
CA SER A 51 -7.93 0.05 -4.25
C SER A 51 -8.09 -1.28 -4.98
N LYS A 52 -7.86 -1.31 -6.30
CA LYS A 52 -7.93 -2.52 -7.12
C LYS A 52 -6.97 -3.59 -6.64
N ARG A 53 -5.71 -3.23 -6.35
CA ARG A 53 -4.69 -4.18 -5.88
C ARG A 53 -4.98 -4.70 -4.47
N LEU A 54 -5.40 -3.83 -3.54
CA LEU A 54 -5.76 -4.27 -2.21
C LEU A 54 -6.98 -5.22 -2.23
N ALA A 55 -7.98 -4.92 -3.07
CA ALA A 55 -9.12 -5.81 -3.26
C ALA A 55 -8.70 -7.18 -3.83
N GLU A 56 -7.80 -7.21 -4.82
CA GLU A 56 -7.23 -8.45 -5.37
C GLU A 56 -6.53 -9.27 -4.28
N TYR A 57 -5.69 -8.64 -3.46
CA TYR A 57 -4.91 -9.34 -2.42
C TYR A 57 -5.80 -9.86 -1.29
N ARG A 58 -6.86 -9.15 -0.96
CA ARG A 58 -7.86 -9.58 0.03
C ARG A 58 -8.71 -10.74 -0.48
N THR A 59 -9.18 -10.68 -1.72
CA THR A 59 -10.18 -11.63 -2.25
C THR A 59 -9.56 -12.90 -2.84
N ASN A 60 -8.31 -12.85 -3.27
CA ASN A 60 -7.63 -14.03 -3.80
C ASN A 60 -7.35 -15.05 -2.68
N THR A 61 -7.96 -16.23 -2.76
CA THR A 61 -7.86 -17.31 -1.76
C THR A 61 -6.45 -17.86 -1.56
N ASN A 62 -5.55 -17.63 -2.52
CA ASN A 62 -4.14 -17.99 -2.44
C ASN A 62 -3.28 -16.92 -1.77
N ILE A 63 -3.82 -15.72 -1.53
CA ILE A 63 -3.14 -14.59 -0.87
C ILE A 63 -3.80 -14.34 0.49
N GLN A 64 -5.09 -14.00 0.50
CA GLN A 64 -5.90 -13.68 1.68
C GLN A 64 -5.20 -12.69 2.63
N ALA A 65 -4.65 -11.60 2.07
CA ALA A 65 -4.04 -10.56 2.88
C ALA A 65 -5.13 -9.83 3.69
N ASN A 66 -4.88 -9.60 4.98
CA ASN A 66 -5.78 -8.82 5.83
C ASN A 66 -5.55 -7.32 5.58
N VAL A 67 -6.12 -6.81 4.48
CA VAL A 67 -5.92 -5.43 4.02
C VAL A 67 -7.24 -4.75 3.72
N GLU A 68 -7.37 -3.50 4.16
CA GLU A 68 -8.50 -2.64 3.87
C GLU A 68 -8.02 -1.22 3.57
N ILE A 69 -8.68 -0.57 2.61
CA ILE A 69 -8.39 0.82 2.31
C ILE A 69 -8.98 1.71 3.40
N LEU A 70 -8.19 2.66 3.88
CA LEU A 70 -8.68 3.67 4.82
C LEU A 70 -9.69 4.56 4.08
N PRO A 71 -10.95 4.71 4.56
CA PRO A 71 -11.99 5.44 3.82
C PRO A 71 -11.59 6.85 3.39
N GLU A 72 -10.87 7.56 4.26
CA GLU A 72 -10.39 8.93 4.00
C GLU A 72 -9.46 9.03 2.79
N ILE A 73 -8.74 7.95 2.44
CA ILE A 73 -7.90 7.90 1.24
C ILE A 73 -8.77 8.02 -0.03
N MET A 74 -10.03 7.55 0.02
CA MET A 74 -10.94 7.54 -1.13
C MET A 74 -11.71 8.85 -1.31
N GLU A 75 -11.51 9.84 -0.44
CA GLU A 75 -12.12 11.17 -0.54
C GLU A 75 -11.46 12.00 -1.66
N LYS A 76 -11.81 11.67 -2.91
CA LYS A 76 -11.20 12.26 -4.12
C LYS A 76 -11.19 13.79 -4.13
N GLU A 77 -12.19 14.43 -3.53
CA GLU A 77 -12.32 15.88 -3.45
C GLU A 77 -11.23 16.52 -2.59
N GLU A 78 -10.62 15.79 -1.65
CA GLU A 78 -9.54 16.28 -0.79
C GLU A 78 -8.16 16.29 -1.48
N TRP A 79 -7.96 15.43 -2.48
CA TRP A 79 -6.65 15.14 -3.06
C TRP A 79 -6.39 15.94 -4.32
N HIS A 80 -6.07 17.23 -4.14
CA HIS A 80 -5.70 18.13 -5.23
C HIS A 80 -4.30 18.72 -5.02
N ALA A 81 -3.59 18.97 -6.12
CA ALA A 81 -2.25 19.58 -6.13
C ALA A 81 -1.29 18.92 -5.11
N ASP A 82 -0.64 19.72 -4.26
CA ASP A 82 0.39 19.26 -3.31
C ASP A 82 -0.14 18.23 -2.31
N LYS A 83 -1.41 18.32 -1.90
CA LYS A 83 -2.01 17.36 -0.95
C LYS A 83 -1.95 15.94 -1.49
N PHE A 84 -2.16 15.76 -2.79
CA PHE A 84 -2.03 14.46 -3.42
C PHE A 84 -0.59 13.95 -3.36
N PHE A 85 0.40 14.79 -3.64
CA PHE A 85 1.80 14.37 -3.57
C PHE A 85 2.24 14.02 -2.14
N TYR A 86 1.75 14.73 -1.12
CA TYR A 86 1.99 14.37 0.28
C TYR A 86 1.32 13.04 0.66
N LEU A 87 0.09 12.80 0.22
CA LEU A 87 -0.60 11.51 0.40
C LEU A 87 0.21 10.39 -0.27
N LYS A 88 0.52 10.54 -1.56
CA LYS A 88 1.29 9.58 -2.36
C LYS A 88 2.63 9.28 -1.70
N ALA A 89 3.38 10.30 -1.30
CA ALA A 89 4.66 10.14 -0.63
C ALA A 89 4.53 9.39 0.70
N SER A 90 3.52 9.71 1.51
CA SER A 90 3.29 9.05 2.81
C SER A 90 2.93 7.57 2.63
N ILE A 91 2.07 7.26 1.66
CA ILE A 91 1.70 5.88 1.34
C ILE A 91 2.93 5.11 0.86
N LEU A 92 3.65 5.63 -0.13
CA LEU A 92 4.85 4.99 -0.68
C LEU A 92 5.92 4.77 0.40
N ALA A 93 6.15 5.78 1.25
CA ALA A 93 7.10 5.69 2.34
C ALA A 93 6.73 4.56 3.31
N GLY A 94 5.46 4.45 3.76
CA GLY A 94 5.09 3.38 4.67
C GLY A 94 5.19 1.98 4.04
N LEU A 95 4.80 1.82 2.77
CA LEU A 95 4.96 0.55 2.05
C LEU A 95 6.44 0.15 1.89
N LEU A 96 7.32 1.10 1.56
CA LEU A 96 8.75 0.87 1.44
C LEU A 96 9.40 0.52 2.79
N ASN A 97 8.99 1.19 3.87
CA ASN A 97 9.46 0.87 5.22
C ASN A 97 9.03 -0.53 5.65
N ALA A 98 7.83 -0.97 5.29
CA ALA A 98 7.39 -2.33 5.56
C ALA A 98 8.27 -3.38 4.87
N LEU A 99 8.72 -3.11 3.63
CA LEU A 99 9.69 -3.97 2.94
C LEU A 99 11.05 -4.01 3.64
N ALA A 100 11.55 -2.86 4.10
CA ALA A 100 12.85 -2.77 4.76
C ALA A 100 12.86 -3.55 6.09
N VAL A 101 11.85 -3.32 6.94
CA VAL A 101 11.73 -3.99 8.25
C VAL A 101 11.43 -5.49 8.10
N GLY A 102 10.71 -5.89 7.05
CA GLY A 102 10.52 -7.30 6.71
C GLY A 102 11.80 -8.01 6.26
N GLY A 103 12.89 -7.28 5.97
CA GLY A 103 14.19 -7.84 5.60
C GLY A 103 15.11 -8.17 6.78
N GLU A 104 14.93 -7.53 7.94
CA GLU A 104 15.86 -7.63 9.08
C GLU A 104 15.70 -8.89 9.95
N LYS A 105 14.73 -9.77 9.68
CA LYS A 105 14.60 -11.05 10.41
C LYS A 105 15.55 -12.16 9.91
N GLY A 106 16.61 -11.80 9.19
CA GLY A 106 17.53 -12.75 8.58
C GLY A 106 18.97 -12.22 8.49
N GLU A 107 19.54 -11.81 9.62
CA GLU A 107 21.00 -11.83 9.87
C GLU A 107 21.27 -12.40 11.27
#